data_AF-A0A843CFU4-F1
#
_entry.id   AF-A0A843CFU4-F1
#
_cell.length_a   1.000
_cell.length_b   1.000
_cell.length_c   1.000
_cell.angle_alpha   90.00
_cell.angle_beta   90.00
_cell.angle_gamma   90.00
#
_symmetry.space_group_name_H-M   'P 1'
#
loop_
_entity.id
_entity.type
_entity.pdbx_description
1 polymer ?
#
loop_
_entity_poly.entity_id
_entity_poly.type
_entity_poly.pdbx_seq_one_letter_code
_entity_poly.pdbx_strand_id
1 'polypeptide(L)'
;MSERRIFQKPAGPSERGWCNMKMGTTRGLTCEVCGTTLEELDEDDASYRINQVLGLQCIDECCGKAIDVLYEEFGEDFTMAFLHDFANNPSDSKFGLLRQVLVDLTKAARKKLREVDEQLKEVEVGAGER
;
A
#
# COMPACT_ATOMS: atom_id res chain seq x y z
N MET A 1 -13.11 -33.88 -21.19
CA MET A 1 -12.56 -33.06 -20.09
C MET A 1 -12.08 -31.76 -20.71
N SER A 2 -12.72 -30.64 -20.37
CA SER A 2 -12.43 -29.33 -20.98
C SER A 2 -11.15 -28.74 -20.38
N GLU A 3 -10.16 -28.48 -21.23
CA GLU A 3 -8.89 -27.84 -20.89
C GLU A 3 -9.14 -26.42 -20.36
N ARG A 4 -8.95 -26.22 -19.05
CA ARG A 4 -8.86 -24.87 -18.48
C ARG A 4 -7.58 -24.22 -19.00
N ARG A 5 -7.74 -23.24 -19.89
CA ARG A 5 -6.65 -22.44 -20.43
C ARG A 5 -6.00 -21.63 -19.32
N ILE A 6 -4.67 -21.55 -19.34
CA ILE A 6 -3.81 -20.76 -18.45
C ILE A 6 -4.17 -19.25 -18.47
N PHE A 7 -5.03 -18.85 -19.42
CA PHE A 7 -5.59 -17.50 -19.60
C PHE A 7 -7.03 -17.34 -19.08
N GLN A 8 -7.53 -18.26 -18.26
CA GLN A 8 -8.81 -18.03 -17.57
C GLN A 8 -8.57 -17.00 -16.46
N LYS A 9 -9.13 -15.80 -16.67
CA LYS A 9 -9.08 -14.64 -15.79
C LYS A 9 -9.19 -15.07 -14.30
N PRO A 10 -8.25 -14.72 -13.41
CA PRO A 10 -8.65 -14.42 -12.06
C PRO A 10 -9.37 -13.06 -12.13
N ALA A 11 -10.67 -13.12 -12.36
CA ALA A 11 -11.52 -11.95 -12.37
C ALA A 11 -11.86 -11.66 -10.91
N GLY A 12 -11.20 -10.68 -10.31
CA GLY A 12 -11.45 -10.39 -8.92
C GLY A 12 -10.84 -9.08 -8.44
N PRO A 13 -11.40 -8.53 -7.35
CA PRO A 13 -10.92 -7.31 -6.72
C PRO A 13 -9.46 -7.46 -6.27
N SER A 14 -8.72 -6.35 -6.23
CA SER A 14 -7.39 -6.32 -5.61
C SER A 14 -7.44 -6.90 -4.20
N GLU A 15 -6.45 -7.73 -3.88
CA GLU A 15 -6.25 -8.32 -2.55
C GLU A 15 -5.78 -7.26 -1.54
N ARG A 16 -5.31 -6.10 -2.02
CA ARG A 16 -4.73 -5.03 -1.21
C ARG A 16 -5.57 -3.75 -1.37
N GLY A 17 -6.00 -3.17 -0.25
CA GLY A 17 -6.70 -1.89 -0.25
C GLY A 17 -5.72 -0.72 -0.40
N TRP A 18 -5.46 -0.28 -1.63
CA TRP A 18 -4.45 0.74 -1.92
C TRP A 18 -4.94 2.19 -1.83
N CYS A 19 -6.24 2.46 -1.63
CA CYS A 19 -6.76 3.83 -1.48
C CYS A 19 -7.93 4.01 -0.51
N ASN A 20 -7.98 5.20 0.09
CA ASN A 20 -8.94 5.65 1.11
C ASN A 20 -10.18 6.36 0.53
N MET A 21 -10.34 6.42 -0.78
CA MET A 21 -11.44 7.14 -1.42
C MET A 21 -12.48 6.15 -1.93
N LYS A 22 -13.44 5.81 -1.07
CA LYS A 22 -14.73 5.29 -1.50
C LYS A 22 -15.55 6.47 -1.98
N MET A 23 -15.71 6.60 -3.30
CA MET A 23 -16.54 7.64 -3.88
C MET A 23 -17.78 6.95 -4.44
N GLY A 24 -18.96 7.32 -3.96
CA GLY A 24 -20.22 6.99 -4.65
C GLY A 24 -20.15 7.48 -6.09
N THR A 25 -20.73 6.72 -7.00
CA THR A 25 -20.56 6.97 -8.44
C THR A 25 -21.92 7.37 -8.98
N THR A 26 -22.10 8.66 -9.29
CA THR A 26 -23.34 9.25 -9.86
C THR A 26 -23.61 8.85 -11.32
N ARG A 27 -22.78 7.97 -11.87
CA ARG A 27 -22.82 7.47 -13.25
C ARG A 27 -21.86 6.29 -13.40
N GLY A 28 -22.09 5.45 -14.41
CA GLY A 28 -21.16 4.40 -14.80
C GLY A 28 -19.74 4.94 -15.02
N LEU A 29 -18.73 4.19 -14.54
CA LEU A 29 -17.32 4.57 -14.57
C LEU A 29 -16.56 3.75 -15.59
N THR A 30 -15.66 4.39 -16.34
CA THR A 30 -14.74 3.67 -17.23
C THR A 30 -13.35 3.62 -16.62
N CYS A 31 -12.77 2.43 -16.55
CA CYS A 31 -11.37 2.25 -16.18
C CYS A 31 -10.49 2.64 -17.37
N GLU A 32 -9.64 3.65 -17.19
CA GLU A 32 -8.76 4.17 -18.26
C GLU A 32 -7.60 3.21 -18.57
N VAL A 33 -7.37 2.19 -17.75
CA VAL A 33 -6.37 1.14 -17.98
C VAL A 33 -6.89 0.05 -18.92
N CYS A 34 -8.07 -0.52 -18.62
CA CYS A 34 -8.66 -1.64 -19.39
C CYS A 34 -9.70 -1.20 -20.45
N GLY A 35 -10.19 0.05 -20.38
CA GLY A 35 -11.33 0.53 -21.17
C GLY A 35 -12.68 -0.04 -20.74
N THR A 36 -12.74 -0.87 -19.69
CA THR A 36 -13.99 -1.45 -19.20
C THR A 36 -14.85 -0.38 -18.54
N THR A 37 -16.08 -0.23 -19.02
CA THR A 37 -17.12 0.56 -18.36
C THR A 37 -17.87 -0.31 -17.36
N LEU A 38 -17.89 0.12 -16.09
CA LEU A 38 -18.64 -0.46 -15.00
C LEU A 38 -19.95 0.30 -14.82
N GLU A 39 -21.00 -0.43 -14.48
CA GLU A 39 -22.33 0.13 -14.22
C GLU A 39 -22.33 0.99 -12.97
N GLU A 40 -23.24 1.95 -12.91
CA GLU A 40 -23.46 2.79 -11.74
C GLU A 40 -23.85 1.94 -10.52
N LEU A 41 -23.23 2.21 -9.38
CA LEU A 41 -23.64 1.62 -8.11
C LEU A 41 -24.40 2.67 -7.30
N ASP A 42 -25.61 2.33 -6.86
CA ASP A 42 -26.47 3.21 -6.06
C ASP A 42 -25.71 3.70 -4.81
N GLU A 43 -25.82 5.01 -4.58
CA GLU A 43 -24.97 5.81 -3.68
C GLU A 43 -25.03 5.38 -2.20
N ASP A 44 -26.03 4.57 -1.82
CA ASP A 44 -26.36 4.30 -0.43
C ASP A 44 -25.55 3.16 0.22
N ASP A 45 -25.00 2.21 -0.55
CA ASP A 45 -24.31 1.04 0.05
C ASP A 45 -23.09 0.49 -0.74
N ALA A 46 -22.90 0.87 -2.01
CA ALA A 46 -21.83 0.31 -2.84
C ALA A 46 -21.08 1.38 -3.65
N SER A 47 -19.74 1.35 -3.56
CA SER A 47 -18.86 2.22 -4.34
C SER A 47 -17.68 1.42 -4.88
N TYR A 48 -17.25 1.77 -6.09
CA TYR A 48 -15.98 1.25 -6.62
C TYR A 48 -14.80 1.92 -5.93
N ARG A 49 -13.69 1.18 -5.83
CA ARG A 49 -12.43 1.74 -5.38
C ARG A 49 -11.66 2.25 -6.59
N ILE A 50 -11.39 3.54 -6.58
CA ILE A 50 -10.71 4.22 -7.67
C ILE A 50 -9.29 4.56 -7.24
N ASN A 51 -8.33 4.22 -8.09
CA ASN A 51 -6.91 4.49 -7.95
C ASN A 51 -6.38 5.25 -9.16
N GLN A 52 -5.19 5.83 -9.01
CA GLN A 52 -4.43 6.39 -10.13
C GLN A 52 -3.17 5.57 -10.37
N VAL A 53 -3.00 5.09 -11.61
CA VAL A 53 -1.86 4.27 -12.03
C VAL A 53 -1.29 4.89 -13.29
N LEU A 54 -0.03 5.32 -13.26
CA LEU A 54 0.63 5.98 -14.40
C LEU A 54 -0.15 7.20 -14.95
N GLY A 55 -0.87 7.91 -14.08
CA GLY A 55 -1.71 9.05 -14.45
C GLY A 55 -3.08 8.68 -15.03
N LEU A 56 -3.41 7.39 -15.10
CA LEU A 56 -4.70 6.87 -15.56
C LEU A 56 -5.59 6.47 -14.38
N GLN A 57 -6.89 6.70 -14.51
CA GLN A 57 -7.89 6.23 -13.57
C GLN A 57 -8.03 4.69 -13.67
N CYS A 58 -7.60 4.00 -12.61
CA CYS A 58 -7.75 2.56 -12.47
C CYS A 58 -8.90 2.25 -11.52
N ILE A 59 -9.78 1.33 -11.91
CA ILE A 59 -10.81 0.80 -11.02
C ILE A 59 -10.31 -0.53 -10.46
N ASP A 60 -10.19 -0.65 -9.14
CA ASP A 60 -9.58 -1.82 -8.48
C ASP A 60 -10.36 -3.11 -8.77
N GLU A 61 -11.67 -2.99 -8.94
CA GLU A 61 -12.55 -4.11 -9.31
C GLU A 61 -12.34 -4.60 -10.76
N CYS A 62 -11.78 -3.78 -11.69
CA CYS A 62 -11.34 -4.24 -13.03
C CYS A 62 -9.86 -4.64 -13.02
N CYS A 63 -8.99 -3.70 -12.67
CA CYS A 63 -7.56 -3.71 -12.96
C CYS A 63 -6.69 -3.74 -11.69
N GLY A 64 -7.28 -3.84 -10.51
CA GLY A 64 -6.53 -3.86 -9.26
C GLY A 64 -5.49 -4.98 -9.21
N LYS A 65 -5.76 -6.15 -9.82
CA LYS A 65 -4.77 -7.23 -9.91
C LYS A 65 -3.57 -6.90 -10.81
N ALA A 66 -3.74 -6.04 -11.82
CA ALA A 66 -2.61 -5.57 -12.63
C ALA A 66 -1.70 -4.65 -11.79
N ILE A 67 -2.26 -3.86 -10.88
CA ILE A 67 -1.48 -3.09 -9.90
C ILE A 67 -0.69 -4.03 -8.99
N ASP A 68 -1.34 -5.09 -8.48
CA ASP A 68 -0.69 -6.07 -7.62
C ASP A 68 0.51 -6.74 -8.32
N VAL A 69 0.35 -7.14 -9.60
CA VAL A 69 1.44 -7.70 -10.40
C VAL A 69 2.57 -6.69 -10.62
N LEU A 70 2.24 -5.44 -10.99
CA LEU A 70 3.25 -4.39 -11.16
C LEU A 70 4.03 -4.14 -9.86
N TYR A 71 3.36 -4.21 -8.71
CA TYR A 71 4.02 -4.09 -7.42
C TYR A 71 4.90 -5.30 -7.10
N GLU A 72 4.47 -6.52 -7.43
CA GLU A 72 5.28 -7.73 -7.24
C GLU A 72 6.52 -7.75 -8.16
N GLU A 73 6.37 -7.30 -9.40
CA GLU A 73 7.46 -7.32 -10.39
C GLU A 73 8.44 -6.16 -10.21
N PHE A 74 7.94 -4.95 -9.93
CA PHE A 74 8.76 -3.73 -9.94
C PHE A 74 8.79 -2.98 -8.61
N GLY A 75 8.09 -3.48 -7.58
CA GLY A 75 7.96 -2.76 -6.31
C GLY A 75 9.29 -2.58 -5.60
N GLU A 76 10.20 -3.56 -5.68
CA GLU A 76 11.55 -3.44 -5.11
C GLU A 76 12.38 -2.39 -5.85
N ASP A 77 12.45 -2.45 -7.17
CA ASP A 77 13.17 -1.49 -8.00
C ASP A 77 12.65 -0.06 -7.79
N PHE A 78 11.33 0.11 -7.77
CA PHE A 78 10.69 1.38 -7.49
C PHE A 78 11.06 1.87 -6.08
N THR A 79 11.00 1.00 -5.08
CA THR A 79 11.35 1.35 -3.70
C THR A 79 12.81 1.80 -3.61
N MET A 80 13.72 1.06 -4.23
CA MET A 80 15.14 1.39 -4.24
C MET A 80 15.42 2.73 -4.93
N ALA A 81 14.82 2.97 -6.10
CA ALA A 81 14.94 4.25 -6.79
C ALA A 81 14.34 5.40 -5.97
N PHE A 82 13.18 5.20 -5.36
CA PHE A 82 12.50 6.19 -4.53
C PHE A 82 13.32 6.55 -3.28
N LEU A 83 13.91 5.55 -2.62
CA LEU A 83 14.80 5.75 -1.47
C LEU A 83 16.12 6.42 -1.87
N HIS A 84 16.65 6.10 -3.05
CA HIS A 84 17.83 6.78 -3.60
C HIS A 84 17.55 8.26 -3.87
N ASP A 85 16.41 8.58 -4.50
CA ASP A 85 15.97 9.97 -4.69
C ASP A 85 15.78 10.68 -3.34
N PHE A 86 15.19 10.00 -2.35
CA PHE A 86 15.03 10.54 -1.01
C PHE A 86 16.37 10.85 -0.35
N ALA A 87 17.35 9.96 -0.48
CA ALA A 87 18.69 10.18 0.06
C ALA A 87 19.36 11.42 -0.54
N ASN A 88 19.10 11.72 -1.82
CA ASN A 88 19.65 12.89 -2.50
C ASN A 88 18.95 14.20 -2.10
N ASN A 89 17.63 14.20 -1.92
CA ASN A 89 16.88 15.38 -1.47
C ASN A 89 15.75 15.01 -0.51
N PRO A 90 16.07 14.79 0.78
CA PRO A 90 15.09 14.29 1.75
C PRO A 90 14.05 15.35 2.14
N SER A 91 14.24 16.61 1.77
CA SER A 91 13.33 17.73 2.05
C SER A 91 12.25 17.96 0.99
N ASP A 92 12.30 17.26 -0.14
CA ASP A 92 11.30 17.41 -1.20
C ASP A 92 9.87 17.16 -0.69
N SER A 93 8.89 17.90 -1.17
CA SER A 93 7.49 17.78 -0.75
C SER A 93 6.91 16.40 -1.05
N LYS A 94 7.39 15.71 -2.10
CA LYS A 94 6.94 14.35 -2.48
C LYS A 94 7.22 13.30 -1.41
N PHE A 95 8.16 13.56 -0.49
CA PHE A 95 8.56 12.64 0.57
C PHE A 95 7.90 12.90 1.93
N GLY A 96 6.82 13.70 1.99
CA GLY A 96 6.15 14.04 3.24
C GLY A 96 5.75 12.83 4.09
N LEU A 97 5.10 11.84 3.47
CA LEU A 97 4.67 10.62 4.15
C LEU A 97 5.86 9.78 4.63
N LEU A 98 6.89 9.61 3.79
CA LEU A 98 8.08 8.85 4.17
C LEU A 98 8.77 9.47 5.40
N ARG A 99 8.91 10.80 5.44
CA ARG A 99 9.46 11.49 6.63
C ARG A 99 8.63 11.23 7.89
N GLN A 100 7.30 11.29 7.78
CA GLN A 100 6.41 11.03 8.92
C GLN A 100 6.59 9.59 9.45
N VAL A 101 6.59 8.60 8.55
CA VAL A 101 6.81 7.19 8.90
C VAL A 101 8.17 6.99 9.57
N LEU A 102 9.24 7.58 9.05
CA LEU A 102 10.57 7.50 9.66
C LEU A 102 10.62 8.10 11.07
N VAL A 103 9.93 9.22 11.30
CA VAL A 103 9.81 9.83 12.64
C VAL A 103 9.10 8.88 13.59
N ASP A 104 7.98 8.29 13.18
CA ASP A 104 7.20 7.40 14.02
C ASP A 104 7.96 6.11 14.34
N LEU A 105 8.65 5.53 13.36
CA LEU A 105 9.55 4.39 13.57
C LEU A 105 10.68 4.72 14.55
N THR A 106 11.29 5.90 14.43
CA THR A 106 12.37 6.32 15.33
C THR A 106 11.87 6.50 16.77
N LYS A 107 10.66 7.06 16.95
CA LYS A 107 10.02 7.17 18.27
C LYS A 107 9.74 5.79 18.87
N ALA A 108 9.18 4.87 18.07
CA ALA A 108 8.90 3.51 18.50
C ALA A 108 10.19 2.76 18.88
N ALA A 109 11.25 2.88 18.07
CA ALA A 109 12.55 2.28 18.34
C ALA A 109 13.16 2.81 19.65
N ARG A 110 13.12 4.12 19.89
CA ARG A 110 13.58 4.72 21.15
C ARG A 110 12.82 4.22 22.36
N LYS A 111 11.50 4.04 22.25
CA LYS A 111 10.69 3.48 23.34
C LYS A 111 11.13 2.06 23.66
N LYS A 112 11.26 1.20 22.65
CA LYS A 112 11.71 -0.18 22.83
C LYS A 112 13.12 -0.28 23.42
N LEU A 113 14.04 0.59 22.99
CA LEU A 113 15.39 0.62 23.56
C LEU A 113 15.37 0.93 25.06
N ARG A 114 14.52 1.87 25.51
CA ARG A 114 14.37 2.17 26.93
C ARG A 114 13.80 0.98 27.73
N GLU A 115 12.79 0.31 27.17
CA GLU A 115 12.21 -0.89 27.80
C GLU A 115 13.26 -1.99 27.97
N VAL A 116 14.12 -2.19 26.95
CA VAL A 116 15.24 -3.15 27.03
C VAL A 116 16.29 -2.71 28.05
N ASP A 117 16.67 -1.44 28.08
CA ASP A 117 17.63 -0.92 29.06
C ASP A 117 17.13 -1.06 30.51
N GLU A 118 15.82 -0.88 30.74
CA GLU A 118 15.17 -1.10 32.05
C GLU A 118 15.21 -2.57 32.45
N GLN A 119 14.85 -3.49 31.53
CA GLN A 119 14.92 -4.93 31.77
C GLN A 119 16.35 -5.40 32.06
N LEU A 120 17.36 -4.87 31.36
CA LEU A 120 18.76 -5.22 31.61
C LEU A 120 19.22 -4.80 33.00
N LYS A 121 18.80 -3.62 33.48
CA LYS A 121 19.11 -3.15 34.84
C LYS A 121 18.47 -4.03 35.91
N GLU A 122 17.25 -4.50 35.71
CA GLU A 122 16.58 -5.41 36.65
C GLU A 122 17.32 -6.76 36.77
N VAL A 123 17.87 -7.27 35.65
CA VAL A 123 18.69 -8.49 35.64
C VAL A 123 20.02 -8.29 36.36
N GLU A 124 20.69 -7.15 36.18
CA GLU A 124 21.94 -6.83 36.88
C GLU A 124 21.75 -6.68 38.40
N VAL A 125 20.64 -6.07 38.84
CA VAL A 125 20.31 -5.92 40.27
C VAL A 125 19.96 -7.28 40.90
N GLY A 126 19.19 -8.13 40.20
CA GLY A 126 18.84 -9.47 40.70
C GLY A 126 20.00 -10.48 40.72
N ALA A 127 21.09 -10.21 40.01
CA ALA A 127 22.31 -11.03 40.02
C ALA A 127 23.26 -10.68 41.18
N GLY A 128 23.12 -9.50 41.80
CA GLY A 128 23.94 -9.05 42.94
C GLY A 128 23.44 -9.48 44.32
N GLU A 129 22.24 -10.04 44.42
CA GLU A 129 21.60 -10.46 45.68
C GLU A 129 21.66 -11.98 45.94
N ARG A 130 22.54 -12.74 45.25
CA ARG A 130 22.77 -14.17 45.49
C ARG A 130 24.17 -14.48 45.97
#